data_AF-A0A1Q3MI93-F1
#
_entry.id   AF-A0A1Q3MI93-F1
#
_cell.length_a   1.000
_cell.length_b   1.000
_cell.length_c   1.000
_cell.angle_alpha   90.00
_cell.angle_beta   90.00
_cell.angle_gamma   90.00
#
_symmetry.space_group_name_H-M   'P 1'
#
loop_
_entity.id
_entity.type
_entity.pdbx_description
1 polymer ?
#
loop_
_entity_poly.entity_id
_entity_poly.type
_entity_poly.pdbx_seq_one_letter_code
_entity_poly.pdbx_strand_id
1 'polypeptide(L)'
;MTAPDPLSEPTPGLDEIEHEPGVIPELRQDRMVRLAKELLILGVSSKQVTRLLGYDLDRVEQQLAWLPLRNPRKPASLIVAAIDQDFEAPAALWEAHE
;
A
#
# COMPACT_ATOMS: atom_id res chain seq x y z
N MET A 1 27.56 -55.69 -31.27
CA MET A 1 27.85 -54.54 -30.37
C MET A 1 27.00 -53.38 -30.83
N THR A 2 26.06 -53.00 -29.97
CA THR A 2 25.11 -51.86 -29.99
C THR A 2 25.91 -50.54 -29.93
N ALA A 3 25.53 -49.37 -30.46
CA ALA A 3 24.24 -48.84 -30.90
C ALA A 3 24.44 -47.77 -32.02
N PRO A 4 23.39 -47.46 -32.81
CA PRO A 4 23.28 -46.17 -33.52
C PRO A 4 23.02 -45.03 -32.52
N ASP A 5 23.40 -43.81 -32.87
CA ASP A 5 23.10 -42.58 -32.11
C ASP A 5 21.80 -41.95 -32.67
N PRO A 6 20.69 -41.98 -31.92
CA PRO A 6 19.48 -41.24 -32.26
C PRO A 6 19.33 -40.04 -31.31
N LEU A 7 18.93 -38.90 -31.88
CA LEU A 7 18.20 -37.75 -31.30
C LEU A 7 18.72 -36.47 -31.96
N SER A 8 18.29 -36.18 -33.19
CA SER A 8 17.28 -35.13 -33.39
C SER A 8 16.30 -35.00 -32.23
N GLU A 9 16.38 -33.88 -31.52
CA GLU A 9 15.20 -33.09 -31.17
C GLU A 9 15.62 -31.61 -30.99
N PRO A 10 14.86 -30.66 -31.55
CA PRO A 10 15.11 -29.23 -31.35
C PRO A 10 14.84 -28.89 -29.88
N THR A 11 15.73 -28.14 -29.25
CA THR A 11 15.47 -27.58 -27.92
C THR A 11 14.14 -26.83 -27.98
N PRO A 12 13.15 -27.21 -27.16
CA PRO A 12 11.85 -26.55 -27.13
C PRO A 12 12.04 -25.10 -26.71
N GLY A 13 11.07 -24.28 -27.11
CA GLY A 13 11.09 -22.84 -27.00
C GLY A 13 11.66 -22.35 -25.67
N LEU A 14 12.36 -21.23 -25.76
CA LEU A 14 12.38 -20.27 -24.67
C LEU A 14 10.93 -19.90 -24.42
N ASP A 15 10.30 -20.74 -23.60
CA ASP A 15 9.04 -20.59 -22.94
C ASP A 15 9.09 -19.18 -22.37
N GLU A 16 8.47 -18.27 -23.12
CA GLU A 16 7.53 -17.30 -22.61
C GLU A 16 7.59 -17.30 -21.09
N ILE A 17 8.54 -16.55 -20.54
CA ILE A 17 8.44 -16.20 -19.13
C ILE A 17 7.23 -15.28 -19.14
N GLU A 18 6.05 -15.88 -19.02
CA GLU A 18 4.83 -15.26 -18.58
C GLU A 18 5.20 -14.65 -17.23
N HIS A 19 5.77 -13.44 -17.29
CA HIS A 19 5.82 -12.51 -16.19
C HIS A 19 4.37 -12.09 -15.96
N GLU A 20 3.56 -13.05 -15.50
CA GLU A 20 2.46 -12.78 -14.59
C GLU A 20 3.11 -11.87 -13.53
N PRO A 21 2.77 -10.58 -13.47
CA PRO A 21 3.37 -9.67 -12.51
C PRO A 21 2.89 -10.12 -11.14
N GLY A 22 3.63 -11.06 -10.56
CA GLY A 22 3.42 -11.59 -9.23
C GLY A 22 3.40 -10.40 -8.31
N VAL A 23 2.26 -10.18 -7.67
CA VAL A 23 2.04 -9.13 -6.68
C VAL A 23 3.14 -9.27 -5.62
N ILE A 24 4.22 -8.49 -5.76
CA ILE A 24 5.29 -8.48 -4.78
C ILE A 24 4.67 -7.89 -3.52
N PRO A 25 4.66 -8.62 -2.39
CA PRO A 25 4.13 -8.08 -1.15
C PRO A 25 4.90 -6.79 -0.82
N GLU A 26 4.18 -5.67 -0.73
CA GLU A 26 4.79 -4.37 -0.48
C GLU A 26 5.60 -4.46 0.83
N LEU A 27 6.92 -4.25 0.73
CA LEU A 27 7.77 -4.27 1.91
C LEU A 27 7.29 -3.18 2.87
N ARG A 28 7.32 -3.45 4.17
CA ARG A 28 6.90 -2.50 5.20
C ARG A 28 7.55 -1.12 5.03
N GLN A 29 8.79 -1.09 4.55
CA GLN A 29 9.53 0.14 4.28
C GLN A 29 8.93 0.95 3.11
N ASP A 30 8.50 0.29 2.03
CA ASP A 30 7.79 0.94 0.92
C ASP A 30 6.46 1.54 1.39
N ARG A 31 5.70 0.80 2.22
CA ARG A 31 4.47 1.30 2.86
C ARG A 31 4.73 2.56 3.67
N MET A 32 5.75 2.55 4.51
CA MET A 32 6.11 3.71 5.32
C MET A 32 6.50 4.92 4.46
N VAL A 33 7.25 4.72 3.38
CA VAL A 33 7.64 5.81 2.47
C VAL A 33 6.42 6.40 1.75
N ARG A 34 5.50 5.55 1.31
CA ARG A 34 4.24 5.98 0.67
C ARG A 34 3.39 6.81 1.64
N LEU A 35 3.11 6.28 2.83
CA LEU A 35 2.34 6.98 3.87
C LEU A 35 3.04 8.27 4.33
N ALA A 36 4.36 8.28 4.41
CA ALA A 36 5.13 9.50 4.71
C ALA A 36 4.86 10.60 3.70
N LYS A 37 4.91 10.27 2.39
CA LYS A 37 4.66 11.22 1.31
C LYS A 37 3.25 11.78 1.39
N GLU A 38 2.24 10.93 1.60
CA GLU A 38 0.85 11.36 1.73
C GLU A 38 0.65 12.32 2.91
N LEU A 39 1.20 12.00 4.09
CA LEU A 39 1.12 12.86 5.26
C LEU A 39 1.83 14.21 5.04
N LEU A 40 2.98 14.21 4.37
CA LEU A 40 3.70 15.45 4.02
C LEU A 40 2.90 16.31 3.02
N ILE A 41 2.29 15.70 2.00
CA ILE A 41 1.42 16.39 1.03
C ILE A 41 0.22 17.03 1.73
N LEU A 42 -0.34 16.37 2.74
CA LEU A 42 -1.42 16.92 3.57
C LEU A 42 -0.99 18.10 4.47
N GLY A 43 0.31 18.36 4.59
CA GLY A 43 0.88 19.43 5.40
C GLY A 43 1.26 19.02 6.82
N VAL A 44 1.39 17.73 7.10
CA VAL A 44 1.90 17.24 8.39
C VAL A 44 3.41 17.46 8.44
N SER A 45 3.93 17.98 9.55
CA SER A 45 5.37 18.21 9.70
C SER A 45 6.18 16.91 9.72
N SER A 46 7.41 16.89 9.20
CA SER A 46 8.24 15.68 9.17
C SER A 46 8.42 15.04 10.55
N LYS A 47 8.53 15.85 11.61
CA LYS A 47 8.61 15.38 13.00
C LYS A 47 7.34 14.61 13.42
N GLN A 48 6.17 15.10 13.02
CA GLN A 48 4.90 14.40 13.27
C GLN A 48 4.77 13.17 12.39
N VAL A 49 5.19 13.21 11.13
CA VAL A 49 5.19 12.04 10.24
C VAL A 49 5.98 10.89 10.84
N THR A 50 7.21 11.13 11.30
CA THR A 50 8.02 10.09 11.97
C THR A 50 7.32 9.53 13.21
N ARG A 51 6.63 10.37 13.99
CA ARG A 51 5.82 9.91 15.14
C ARG A 51 4.65 9.05 14.67
N LEU A 52 3.89 9.49 13.66
CA LEU A 52 2.70 8.81 13.16
C LEU A 52 3.03 7.45 12.51
N LEU A 53 4.15 7.34 11.82
CA LEU A 53 4.63 6.07 11.25
C LEU A 53 5.18 5.08 12.29
N GLY A 54 5.26 5.50 13.57
CA GLY A 54 5.52 4.60 14.69
C GLY A 54 4.26 3.86 15.16
N TYR A 55 3.07 4.30 14.76
CA TYR A 55 1.82 3.57 14.99
C TYR A 55 1.65 2.44 13.98
N ASP A 56 0.57 1.67 14.13
CA ASP A 56 0.17 0.65 13.17
C ASP A 56 -0.09 1.27 11.78
N LEU A 57 0.53 0.70 10.74
CA LEU A 57 0.49 1.28 9.39
C LEU A 57 -0.88 1.10 8.74
N ASP A 58 -1.57 -0.01 9.02
CA ASP A 58 -2.91 -0.26 8.51
C ASP A 58 -3.90 0.78 9.07
N ARG A 59 -3.75 1.14 10.34
CA ARG A 59 -4.50 2.25 10.95
C ARG A 59 -4.21 3.61 10.31
N VAL A 60 -2.94 3.94 10.08
CA VAL A 60 -2.56 5.21 9.43
C VAL A 60 -3.16 5.30 8.03
N GLU A 61 -3.06 4.22 7.26
CA GLU A 61 -3.62 4.08 5.92
C GLU A 61 -5.15 4.23 5.93
N GLN A 62 -5.83 3.56 6.87
CA GLN A 62 -7.28 3.65 7.01
C GLN A 62 -7.75 5.08 7.33
N GLN A 63 -7.08 5.77 8.26
CA GLN A 63 -7.45 7.15 8.60
C GLN A 63 -7.21 8.12 7.43
N LEU A 64 -6.18 7.87 6.62
CA LEU A 64 -5.94 8.62 5.38
C LEU A 64 -7.07 8.39 4.37
N ALA A 65 -7.50 7.14 4.19
CA ALA A 65 -8.61 6.80 3.30
C ALA A 65 -9.94 7.42 3.74
N TRP A 66 -10.16 7.59 5.05
CA TRP A 66 -11.36 8.24 5.60
C TRP A 66 -11.31 9.77 5.57
N LEU A 67 -10.13 10.37 5.38
CA LEU A 67 -9.97 11.81 5.45
C LEU A 67 -10.85 12.58 4.44
N PRO A 68 -10.98 12.17 3.17
CA PRO A 68 -11.85 12.83 2.20
C PRO A 68 -13.34 12.77 2.59
N LEU A 69 -13.77 11.64 3.18
CA LEU A 69 -15.16 11.44 3.63
C LEU A 69 -15.54 12.37 4.79
N ARG A 70 -14.55 12.78 5.59
CA ARG A 70 -14.75 13.72 6.72
C ARG A 70 -14.73 15.18 6.31
N ASN A 71 -14.32 15.51 5.08
CA ASN A 71 -14.21 16.86 4.52
C ASN A 71 -13.66 17.93 5.51
N PRO A 72 -12.45 17.74 6.07
CA PRO A 72 -11.92 18.64 7.09
C PRO A 72 -11.55 20.02 6.54
N ARG A 73 -11.83 21.06 7.35
CA ARG A 73 -11.26 22.40 7.13
C ARG A 73 -9.74 22.45 7.29
N LYS A 74 -9.16 21.56 8.10
CA LYS A 74 -7.71 21.45 8.37
C LYS A 74 -7.26 19.98 8.31
N PRO A 75 -6.93 19.46 7.12
CA PRO A 75 -6.64 18.04 6.93
C PRO A 75 -5.47 17.54 7.78
N ALA A 76 -4.35 18.27 7.81
CA ALA A 76 -3.18 17.91 8.63
C ALA A 76 -3.50 17.76 10.12
N SER A 77 -4.26 18.71 10.70
CA SER A 77 -4.62 18.64 12.12
C SER A 77 -5.60 17.50 12.40
N LEU A 78 -6.56 17.26 11.49
CA LEU A 78 -7.52 16.17 11.66
C LEU A 78 -6.85 14.81 11.54
N ILE A 79 -5.98 14.59 10.54
CA ILE A 79 -5.33 13.28 10.35
C ILE A 79 -4.42 12.93 11.53
N VAL A 80 -3.69 13.92 12.08
CA VAL A 80 -2.88 13.72 13.29
C VAL A 80 -3.76 13.31 14.47
N ALA A 81 -4.86 14.05 14.72
CA ALA A 81 -5.77 13.73 15.83
C ALA A 81 -6.45 12.37 15.63
N ALA A 82 -6.86 12.05 14.41
CA ALA A 82 -7.54 10.81 14.06
C ALA A 82 -6.65 9.58 14.29
N ILE A 83 -5.36 9.67 13.92
CA ILE A 83 -4.38 8.61 14.17
C ILE A 83 -3.99 8.55 15.66
N ASP A 84 -3.94 9.67 16.38
CA ASP A 84 -3.59 9.65 17.81
C ASP A 84 -4.73 9.03 18.65
N GLN A 85 -5.98 9.39 18.33
CA GLN A 85 -7.17 9.06 19.13
C GLN A 85 -8.01 7.89 18.60
N ASP A 86 -7.65 7.30 17.47
CA ASP A 86 -8.37 6.16 16.86
C ASP A 86 -9.79 6.48 16.47
N PHE A 87 -9.96 7.53 15.68
CA PHE A 87 -11.30 7.95 15.29
C PHE A 87 -12.02 6.83 14.53
N GLU A 88 -13.26 6.55 14.91
CA GLU A 88 -14.13 5.58 14.26
C GLU A 88 -14.44 5.94 12.79
N ALA A 89 -14.93 4.96 12.04
CA ALA A 89 -15.32 5.14 10.65
C ALA A 89 -16.30 6.32 10.45
N PRO A 90 -16.14 7.14 9.39
CA PRO A 90 -17.08 8.22 9.11
C PRO A 90 -18.46 7.67 8.77
N ALA A 91 -19.53 8.34 9.21
CA ALA A 91 -20.92 7.94 8.93
C ALA A 91 -21.21 7.76 7.43
N ALA A 92 -20.61 8.61 6.59
CA ALA A 92 -20.71 8.54 5.13
C ALA A 92 -20.19 7.22 4.52
N LEU A 93 -19.38 6.44 5.26
CA LEU A 93 -18.95 5.12 4.82
C LEU A 93 -20.12 4.11 4.77
N TRP A 94 -21.10 4.28 5.66
CA TRP A 94 -22.26 3.39 5.76
C TRP A 94 -23.36 3.74 4.74
N GLU A 95 -23.51 5.03 4.42
CA GLU A 95 -24.49 5.53 3.44
C GLU A 95 -24.17 5.12 1.99
N ALA A 96 -22.94 4.71 1.69
CA ALA A 96 -22.52 4.27 0.35
C ALA A 96 -22.92 2.82 0.01
N HIS A 97 -23.51 2.09 0.96
CA HIS A 97 -23.89 0.67 0.82
C HIS A 97 -25.40 0.42 0.82
N GLU A 98 -26.23 1.47 0.75
CA GLU A 98 -27.69 1.40 0.62
C GLU A 98 -28.14 1.74 -0.80
#